data_AF-A0A8W8MBA5-F1
#
_entry.id   AF-A0A8W8MBA5-F1
#
_cell.length_a   1.000
_cell.length_b   1.000
_cell.length_c   1.000
_cell.angle_alpha   90.00
_cell.angle_beta   90.00
_cell.angle_gamma   90.00
#
_symmetry.space_group_name_H-M   'P 1'
#
loop_
_entity.id
_entity.type
_entity.pdbx_description
1 polymer ?
#
loop_
_entity_poly.entity_id
_entity_poly.type
_entity_poly.pdbx_seq_one_letter_code
_entity_poly.pdbx_strand_id
1 'polypeptide(L)'
;VLPKPVACCRYWHRSLNPRKLIAVKFSHLTRNMTMQRTLKLFKLPDNTKTPGFRPFTPADVTESYNLLKTYLDRFDLSPTFTIEEFRHWFIPRQGIVDTYVVERNGTITDFVSFYTLPSTIMHHPQHKLLKAAYSFYNVSTVTPWVDLMQDALIVARNMGFDVFNALDLMENKEFLEKLKFGIGDGNLQYYLYNWRCPQMNPHQVGLVLH
;
A
#
# COMPACT_ATOMS: atom_id res chain seq x y z
N VAL A 1 -15.67 24.60 6.57
CA VAL A 1 -14.78 24.07 7.63
C VAL A 1 -15.43 22.82 8.17
N LEU A 2 -14.79 21.65 8.03
CA LEU A 2 -15.31 20.42 8.63
C LEU A 2 -14.98 20.40 10.14
N PRO A 3 -15.81 19.76 10.98
CA PRO A 3 -15.55 19.61 12.43
C PRO A 3 -14.27 18.80 12.69
N LYS A 4 -13.92 18.51 13.94
CA LYS A 4 -12.71 17.73 14.25
C LYS A 4 -12.85 16.29 13.70
N PRO A 5 -11.87 15.77 12.95
CA PRO A 5 -11.91 14.39 12.44
C PRO A 5 -11.79 13.36 13.57
N VAL A 6 -12.34 12.16 13.35
CA VAL A 6 -12.23 11.04 14.30
C VAL A 6 -10.84 10.40 14.26
N ALA A 7 -10.16 10.46 13.11
CA ALA A 7 -8.78 10.02 12.95
C ALA A 7 -8.09 10.82 11.83
N CYS A 8 -6.76 10.87 11.85
CA CYS A 8 -5.97 11.55 10.83
C CYS A 8 -4.74 10.69 10.52
N CYS A 9 -4.64 10.19 9.29
CA CYS A 9 -3.52 9.36 8.82
C CYS A 9 -2.69 10.15 7.81
N ARG A 10 -1.37 9.97 7.85
CA ARG A 10 -0.41 10.66 6.97
C ARG A 10 -0.10 9.79 5.76
N TYR A 11 -0.05 10.39 4.57
CA TYR A 11 0.45 9.70 3.38
C TYR A 11 1.97 9.56 3.42
N TRP A 12 2.44 8.43 2.90
CA TRP A 12 3.84 8.09 2.72
C TRP A 12 4.07 7.61 1.29
N HIS A 13 5.25 7.90 0.75
CA HIS A 13 5.59 7.63 -0.64
C HIS A 13 6.93 6.89 -0.74
N ARG A 14 6.93 5.76 -1.46
CA ARG A 14 8.14 5.05 -1.84
C ARG A 14 8.37 5.18 -3.34
N SER A 15 9.46 5.85 -3.71
CA SER A 15 9.85 6.03 -5.11
C SER A 15 10.23 4.69 -5.75
N LEU A 16 9.54 4.27 -6.81
CA LEU A 16 9.90 3.09 -7.61
C LEU A 16 10.65 3.48 -8.89
N ASN A 17 10.37 4.68 -9.41
CA ASN A 17 11.04 5.28 -10.57
C ASN A 17 11.56 6.70 -10.24
N PRO A 18 12.63 6.85 -9.44
CA PRO A 18 13.10 8.16 -8.98
C PRO A 18 13.43 9.13 -10.13
N ARG A 19 13.97 8.63 -11.26
CA ARG A 19 14.27 9.46 -12.44
C ARG A 19 13.02 10.16 -12.95
N LYS A 20 11.93 9.41 -13.17
CA LYS A 20 10.67 9.98 -13.66
C LYS A 20 10.06 10.90 -12.62
N LEU A 21 10.01 10.48 -11.35
CA LEU A 21 9.41 11.27 -10.27
C LEU A 21 10.09 12.64 -10.10
N ILE A 22 11.41 12.71 -10.26
CA ILE A 22 12.15 13.98 -10.22
C ILE A 22 11.90 14.80 -11.49
N ALA A 23 11.91 14.18 -12.67
CA ALA A 23 11.67 14.87 -13.94
C ALA A 23 10.29 15.56 -13.98
N VAL A 24 9.27 14.90 -13.44
CA VAL A 24 7.88 15.41 -13.42
C VAL A 24 7.59 16.26 -12.18
N LYS A 25 8.60 16.58 -11.36
CA LYS A 25 8.50 17.38 -10.13
C LYS A 25 7.54 16.81 -9.07
N PHE A 26 7.28 15.50 -9.10
CA PHE A 26 6.58 14.81 -8.01
C PHE A 26 7.46 14.71 -6.75
N SER A 27 8.78 14.57 -6.95
CA SER A 27 9.77 14.54 -5.87
C SER A 27 10.99 15.39 -6.24
N HIS A 28 11.83 15.69 -5.25
CA HIS A 28 13.02 16.52 -5.43
C HIS A 28 14.28 15.81 -4.91
N LEU A 29 15.43 16.15 -5.48
CA LEU A 29 16.73 15.77 -4.90
C LEU A 29 16.93 16.55 -3.61
N THR A 30 17.19 15.84 -2.51
CA THR A 30 17.57 16.47 -1.25
C THR A 30 19.00 17.02 -1.32
N ARG A 31 19.35 17.90 -0.38
CA ARG A 31 20.70 18.49 -0.29
C ARG A 31 21.74 17.37 -0.25
N ASN A 32 22.81 17.51 -1.05
CA ASN A 32 23.91 16.54 -1.18
C ASN A 32 23.56 15.19 -1.87
N MET A 33 22.38 15.05 -2.47
CA MET A 33 22.00 13.89 -3.28
C MET A 33 22.19 14.16 -4.77
N THR A 34 22.79 13.20 -5.47
CA THR A 34 22.83 13.14 -6.94
C THR A 34 21.79 12.15 -7.45
N MET A 35 21.40 12.27 -8.73
CA MET A 35 20.48 11.31 -9.35
C MET A 35 20.97 9.85 -9.19
N GLN A 36 22.27 9.60 -9.36
CA GLN A 36 22.85 8.26 -9.18
C GLN A 36 22.74 7.76 -7.73
N ARG A 37 23.01 8.62 -6.75
CA ARG A 37 22.85 8.27 -5.32
C ARG A 37 21.41 7.96 -4.98
N THR A 38 20.46 8.74 -5.49
CA THR A 38 19.01 8.53 -5.29
C THR A 38 18.55 7.20 -5.91
N LEU A 39 19.02 6.89 -7.11
CA LEU A 39 18.73 5.59 -7.75
C LEU A 39 19.28 4.42 -6.95
N LYS A 40 20.52 4.54 -6.44
CA LYS A 40 21.13 3.50 -5.60
C LYS A 40 20.38 3.33 -4.27
N LEU A 41 19.96 4.43 -3.64
CA LEU A 41 19.21 4.43 -2.38
C LEU A 41 17.87 3.70 -2.51
N PHE A 42 17.16 3.94 -3.62
CA PHE A 42 15.82 3.39 -3.85
C PHE A 42 15.80 2.07 -4.61
N LYS A 43 16.97 1.55 -5.03
CA LYS A 43 17.07 0.28 -5.76
C LYS A 43 16.44 -0.86 -4.95
N LEU A 44 15.61 -1.65 -5.63
CA LEU A 44 15.00 -2.86 -5.09
C LEU A 44 15.73 -4.11 -5.61
N PRO A 45 15.66 -5.25 -4.89
CA PRO A 45 16.06 -6.55 -5.42
C PRO A 45 15.26 -6.91 -6.68
N ASP A 46 15.84 -7.68 -7.58
CA ASP A 46 15.20 -8.01 -8.87
C ASP A 46 14.07 -9.03 -8.76
N ASN A 47 14.20 -9.96 -7.81
CA ASN A 47 13.22 -11.01 -7.55
C ASN A 47 12.70 -10.92 -6.12
N THR A 48 11.46 -11.36 -5.93
CA THR A 48 10.87 -11.55 -4.61
C THR A 48 11.66 -12.58 -3.81
N LYS A 49 11.64 -12.48 -2.48
CA LYS A 49 12.43 -13.34 -1.59
C LYS A 49 11.59 -14.30 -0.77
N THR A 50 10.32 -13.98 -0.51
CA THR A 50 9.47 -14.81 0.33
C THR A 50 9.05 -16.08 -0.41
N PRO A 51 9.41 -17.28 0.08
CA PRO A 51 8.97 -18.54 -0.51
C PRO A 51 7.44 -18.64 -0.46
N GLY A 52 6.83 -19.03 -1.57
CA GLY A 52 5.37 -19.13 -1.69
C GLY A 52 4.66 -17.81 -1.98
N PHE A 53 5.39 -16.68 -2.12
CA PHE A 53 4.80 -15.43 -2.58
C PHE A 53 4.36 -15.54 -4.05
N ARG A 54 3.05 -15.53 -4.29
CA ARG A 54 2.46 -15.72 -5.62
C ARG A 54 1.21 -14.85 -5.82
N PRO A 55 0.78 -14.62 -7.06
CA PRO A 55 -0.49 -13.96 -7.34
C PRO A 55 -1.66 -14.68 -6.66
N PHE A 56 -2.61 -13.89 -6.16
CA PHE A 56 -3.87 -14.38 -5.59
C PHE A 56 -4.78 -14.93 -6.69
N THR A 57 -5.47 -16.03 -6.40
CA THR A 57 -6.41 -16.69 -7.30
C THR A 57 -7.78 -16.87 -6.65
N PRO A 58 -8.85 -17.15 -7.42
CA PRO A 58 -10.17 -17.40 -6.84
C PRO A 58 -10.22 -18.54 -5.82
N ALA A 59 -9.29 -19.50 -5.87
CA ALA A 59 -9.21 -20.60 -4.91
C ALA A 59 -8.78 -20.12 -3.51
N ASP A 60 -8.07 -18.98 -3.42
CA ASP A 60 -7.50 -18.46 -2.18
C ASP A 60 -8.50 -17.58 -1.38
N VAL A 61 -9.70 -17.33 -1.94
CA VAL A 61 -10.70 -16.37 -1.43
C VAL A 61 -11.12 -16.70 0.00
N THR A 62 -11.54 -17.93 0.27
CA THR A 62 -12.10 -18.31 1.57
C THR A 62 -11.07 -18.14 2.68
N GLU A 63 -9.84 -18.60 2.45
CA GLU A 63 -8.77 -18.55 3.45
C GLU A 63 -8.28 -17.13 3.70
N SER A 64 -8.05 -16.37 2.62
CA SER A 64 -7.62 -14.96 2.74
C SER A 64 -8.69 -14.06 3.32
N TYR A 65 -9.98 -14.35 3.08
CA TYR A 65 -11.10 -13.66 3.72
C TYR A 65 -11.08 -13.85 5.23
N ASN A 66 -10.94 -15.10 5.70
CA ASN A 66 -10.86 -15.38 7.14
C ASN A 66 -9.64 -14.71 7.76
N LEU A 67 -8.49 -14.76 7.08
CA LEU A 67 -7.25 -14.12 7.50
C LEU A 67 -7.42 -12.60 7.66
N LEU A 68 -7.99 -11.91 6.65
CA LEU A 68 -8.24 -10.48 6.71
C LEU A 68 -9.27 -10.12 7.76
N LYS A 69 -10.35 -10.90 7.88
CA LYS A 69 -11.39 -10.68 8.89
C LYS A 69 -10.80 -10.70 10.30
N THR A 70 -10.08 -11.77 10.65
CA THR A 70 -9.43 -11.90 11.96
C THR A 70 -8.41 -10.78 12.20
N TYR A 71 -7.70 -10.35 11.17
CA TYR A 71 -6.77 -9.22 11.26
C TYR A 71 -7.49 -7.90 11.58
N LEU A 72 -8.61 -7.63 10.90
CA LEU A 72 -9.38 -6.39 11.01
C LEU A 72 -10.17 -6.23 12.31
N ASP A 73 -10.52 -7.35 12.96
CA ASP A 73 -11.19 -7.38 14.28
C ASP A 73 -10.35 -6.73 15.39
N ARG A 74 -9.06 -6.45 15.15
CA ARG A 74 -8.15 -5.81 16.12
C ARG A 74 -8.21 -4.27 16.11
N PHE A 75 -8.90 -3.65 15.15
CA PHE A 75 -8.94 -2.19 14.97
C PHE A 75 -10.29 -1.60 15.39
N ASP A 76 -10.26 -0.37 15.90
CA ASP A 76 -11.46 0.31 16.41
C ASP A 76 -12.40 0.80 15.29
N LEU A 77 -11.84 1.09 14.11
CA LEU A 77 -12.58 1.47 12.90
C LEU A 77 -12.12 0.61 11.72
N SER A 78 -12.88 -0.41 11.39
CA SER A 78 -12.63 -1.31 10.25
C SER A 78 -13.93 -1.68 9.54
N PRO A 79 -13.87 -2.04 8.25
CA PRO A 79 -15.00 -2.59 7.54
C PRO A 79 -15.18 -4.09 7.89
N THR A 80 -16.43 -4.52 7.99
CA THR A 80 -16.78 -5.94 7.99
C THR A 80 -17.18 -6.34 6.58
N PHE A 81 -16.34 -7.11 5.90
CA PHE A 81 -16.64 -7.62 4.57
C PHE A 81 -17.55 -8.85 4.64
N THR A 82 -18.44 -9.00 3.67
CA THR A 82 -18.93 -10.32 3.26
C THR A 82 -17.89 -11.03 2.39
N ILE A 83 -18.05 -12.34 2.17
CA ILE A 83 -17.14 -13.07 1.28
C ILE A 83 -17.28 -12.60 -0.17
N GLU A 84 -18.48 -12.17 -0.59
CA GLU A 84 -18.75 -11.60 -1.90
C GLU A 84 -18.07 -10.24 -2.08
N GLU A 85 -18.13 -9.38 -1.05
CA GLU A 85 -17.42 -8.10 -1.05
C GLU A 85 -15.91 -8.30 -1.08
N PHE A 86 -15.38 -9.20 -0.24
CA PHE A 86 -13.96 -9.55 -0.27
C PHE A 86 -13.54 -10.02 -1.67
N ARG A 87 -14.32 -10.93 -2.28
CA ARG A 87 -14.07 -11.39 -3.64
C ARG A 87 -14.05 -10.24 -4.65
N HIS A 88 -15.01 -9.32 -4.57
CA HIS A 88 -15.09 -8.16 -5.44
C HIS A 88 -13.84 -7.27 -5.32
N TRP A 89 -13.42 -6.99 -4.08
CA TRP A 89 -12.34 -6.05 -3.80
C TRP A 89 -10.95 -6.61 -4.09
N PHE A 90 -10.74 -7.92 -3.89
CA PHE A 90 -9.38 -8.48 -3.84
C PHE A 90 -9.02 -9.45 -4.97
N ILE A 91 -9.96 -9.92 -5.80
CA ILE A 91 -9.58 -10.64 -7.03
C ILE A 91 -8.81 -9.68 -7.96
N PRO A 92 -7.56 -10.04 -8.38
CA PRO A 92 -6.77 -9.20 -9.25
C PRO A 92 -7.50 -8.84 -10.55
N ARG A 93 -7.48 -7.55 -10.87
CA ARG A 93 -8.03 -6.98 -12.10
C ARG A 93 -6.97 -6.04 -12.67
N GLN A 94 -6.49 -6.37 -13.87
CA GLN A 94 -5.38 -5.64 -14.49
C GLN A 94 -5.65 -4.13 -14.53
N GLY A 95 -4.74 -3.37 -13.94
CA GLY A 95 -4.84 -1.90 -13.90
C GLY A 95 -5.87 -1.34 -12.92
N ILE A 96 -6.45 -2.19 -12.06
CA ILE A 96 -7.40 -1.80 -11.01
C ILE A 96 -6.82 -2.20 -9.65
N VAL A 97 -6.70 -3.50 -9.38
CA VAL A 97 -6.23 -4.04 -8.10
C VAL A 97 -5.36 -5.26 -8.35
N ASP A 98 -4.29 -5.36 -7.59
CA ASP A 98 -3.35 -6.46 -7.60
C ASP A 98 -3.23 -7.02 -6.18
N THR A 99 -3.31 -8.34 -6.08
CA THR A 99 -3.33 -9.06 -4.81
C THR A 99 -2.40 -10.27 -4.88
N TYR A 100 -1.64 -10.48 -3.82
CA TYR A 100 -0.67 -11.56 -3.68
C TYR A 100 -0.84 -12.23 -2.32
N VAL A 101 -0.47 -13.49 -2.27
CA VAL A 101 -0.51 -14.31 -1.06
C VAL A 101 0.83 -15.00 -0.85
N VAL A 102 1.10 -15.38 0.39
CA VAL A 102 2.17 -16.29 0.74
C VAL A 102 1.54 -17.63 1.12
N GLU A 103 1.87 -18.67 0.36
CA GLU A 103 1.43 -20.03 0.64
C GLU A 103 2.57 -20.85 1.25
N ARG A 104 2.30 -21.52 2.37
CA ARG A 104 3.22 -22.47 3.01
C ARG A 104 2.48 -23.76 3.31
N ASN A 105 3.00 -24.88 2.80
CA ASN A 105 2.42 -26.22 3.03
C ASN A 105 0.92 -26.33 2.67
N GLY A 106 0.46 -25.64 1.62
CA GLY A 106 -0.94 -25.66 1.20
C GLY A 106 -1.87 -24.71 1.96
N THR A 107 -1.33 -23.83 2.80
CA THR A 107 -2.08 -22.87 3.64
C THR A 107 -1.61 -21.46 3.34
N ILE A 108 -2.55 -20.53 3.17
CA ILE A 108 -2.29 -19.10 2.99
C ILE A 108 -1.96 -18.46 4.34
N THR A 109 -0.72 -18.00 4.50
CA THR A 109 -0.23 -17.41 5.75
C THR A 109 -0.29 -15.89 5.74
N ASP A 110 -0.02 -15.27 4.60
CA ASP A 110 0.10 -13.82 4.48
C ASP A 110 -0.62 -13.32 3.22
N PHE A 111 -1.02 -12.06 3.24
CA PHE A 111 -1.88 -11.43 2.22
C PHE A 111 -1.41 -10.00 1.96
N VAL A 112 -1.34 -9.58 0.70
CA VAL A 112 -0.99 -8.20 0.31
C VAL A 112 -1.86 -7.76 -0.85
N SER A 113 -2.31 -6.50 -0.82
CA SER A 113 -3.02 -5.90 -1.94
C SER A 113 -2.68 -4.43 -2.14
N PHE A 114 -2.75 -3.99 -3.40
CA PHE A 114 -2.63 -2.59 -3.78
C PHE A 114 -3.47 -2.29 -5.01
N TYR A 115 -3.99 -1.06 -5.10
CA TYR A 115 -4.78 -0.62 -6.24
C TYR A 115 -4.02 0.42 -7.08
N THR A 116 -4.38 0.48 -8.36
CA THR A 116 -3.80 1.42 -9.32
C THR A 116 -4.60 2.72 -9.31
N LEU A 117 -3.94 3.84 -9.06
CA LEU A 117 -4.53 5.16 -9.24
C LEU A 117 -3.61 6.00 -10.13
N PRO A 118 -3.92 6.13 -11.43
CA PRO A 118 -3.12 6.95 -12.32
C PRO A 118 -3.42 8.43 -12.12
N SER A 119 -2.40 9.28 -12.21
CA SER A 119 -2.55 10.74 -12.21
C SER A 119 -2.02 11.34 -13.49
N THR A 120 -2.80 12.25 -14.09
CA THR A 120 -2.37 12.98 -15.29
C THR A 120 -1.24 13.95 -14.96
N ILE A 121 -0.15 13.90 -15.75
CA ILE A 121 0.96 14.85 -15.63
C ILE A 121 0.71 16.01 -16.59
N MET A 122 0.50 17.20 -16.02
CA MET A 122 0.22 18.41 -16.78
C MET A 122 1.51 19.00 -17.37
N HIS A 123 1.44 19.42 -18.63
CA HIS A 123 2.48 20.22 -19.31
C HIS A 123 3.89 19.60 -19.42
N HIS A 124 4.04 18.28 -19.25
CA HIS A 124 5.33 17.61 -19.46
C HIS A 124 5.43 17.06 -20.92
N PRO A 125 6.55 17.27 -21.64
CA PRO A 125 6.66 16.87 -23.04
C PRO A 125 6.64 15.35 -23.23
N GLN A 126 7.35 14.61 -22.36
CA GLN A 126 7.57 13.16 -22.52
C GLN A 126 6.68 12.25 -21.64
N HIS A 127 6.12 12.76 -20.55
CA HIS A 127 5.42 11.96 -19.54
C HIS A 127 4.02 12.50 -19.40
N LYS A 128 3.01 11.65 -19.63
CA LYS A 128 1.59 12.05 -19.58
C LYS A 128 0.85 11.48 -18.37
N LEU A 129 1.37 10.37 -17.83
CA LEU A 129 0.75 9.64 -16.73
C LEU A 129 1.78 9.30 -15.67
N LEU A 130 1.41 9.52 -14.42
CA LEU A 130 2.06 8.97 -13.23
C LEU A 130 1.28 7.74 -12.80
N LYS A 131 1.88 6.55 -12.88
CA LYS A 131 1.22 5.31 -12.45
C LYS A 131 1.57 5.04 -10.99
N ALA A 132 0.65 5.31 -10.08
CA ALA A 132 0.85 5.11 -8.65
C ALA A 132 0.12 3.86 -8.15
N ALA A 133 0.80 3.07 -7.33
CA ALA A 133 0.20 1.99 -6.55
C ALA A 133 -0.16 2.54 -5.17
N TYR A 134 -1.34 2.23 -4.68
CA TYR A 134 -1.77 2.57 -3.33
C TYR A 134 -1.96 1.29 -2.54
N SER A 135 -1.23 1.15 -1.43
CA SER A 135 -1.40 0.06 -0.47
C SER A 135 -2.86 -0.01 -0.05
N PHE A 136 -3.44 -1.20 -0.18
CA PHE A 136 -4.82 -1.46 0.22
C PHE A 136 -4.80 -2.20 1.56
N TYR A 137 -5.24 -3.46 1.62
CA TYR A 137 -5.17 -4.29 2.82
C TYR A 137 -4.02 -5.29 2.74
N ASN A 138 -3.30 -5.43 3.85
CA ASN A 138 -2.19 -6.37 3.98
C ASN A 138 -2.31 -7.08 5.33
N VAL A 139 -1.91 -8.34 5.38
CA VAL A 139 -1.87 -9.17 6.59
C VAL A 139 -0.56 -9.94 6.60
N SER A 140 0.23 -9.74 7.64
CA SER A 140 1.46 -10.49 7.92
C SER A 140 1.23 -11.33 9.18
N THR A 141 1.50 -12.63 9.10
CA THR A 141 1.44 -13.55 10.25
C THR A 141 2.76 -14.31 10.44
N VAL A 142 3.28 -14.91 9.38
CA VAL A 142 4.52 -15.71 9.42
C VAL A 142 5.67 -14.98 8.74
N THR A 143 5.38 -14.24 7.67
CA THR A 143 6.39 -13.48 6.93
C THR A 143 6.55 -12.10 7.57
N PRO A 144 7.75 -11.66 7.98
CA PRO A 144 7.94 -10.33 8.57
C PRO A 144 7.43 -9.21 7.65
N TRP A 145 6.78 -8.20 8.23
CA TRP A 145 6.21 -7.05 7.51
C TRP A 145 7.14 -6.43 6.47
N VAL A 146 8.43 -6.29 6.82
CA VAL A 146 9.45 -5.69 5.94
C VAL A 146 9.68 -6.54 4.70
N ASP A 147 9.75 -7.87 4.85
CA ASP A 147 10.00 -8.79 3.73
C ASP A 147 8.77 -8.88 2.82
N LEU A 148 7.58 -9.02 3.43
CA LEU A 148 6.31 -9.10 2.72
C LEU A 148 6.05 -7.84 1.88
N MET A 149 6.22 -6.66 2.46
CA MET A 149 6.03 -5.40 1.75
C MET A 149 7.18 -5.08 0.80
N GLN A 150 8.39 -5.59 1.03
CA GLN A 150 9.46 -5.48 0.04
C GLN A 150 9.11 -6.26 -1.23
N ASP A 151 8.56 -7.45 -1.11
CA ASP A 151 8.09 -8.24 -2.26
C ASP A 151 6.96 -7.53 -3.01
N ALA A 152 6.04 -6.86 -2.28
CA ALA A 152 5.02 -6.00 -2.86
C ALA A 152 5.62 -4.85 -3.70
N LEU A 153 6.65 -4.17 -3.19
CA LEU A 153 7.35 -3.11 -3.92
C LEU A 153 8.06 -3.64 -5.18
N ILE A 154 8.63 -4.86 -5.10
CA ILE A 154 9.30 -5.51 -6.23
C ILE A 154 8.28 -5.79 -7.35
N VAL A 155 7.14 -6.41 -7.04
CA VAL A 155 6.12 -6.68 -8.06
C VAL A 155 5.53 -5.40 -8.63
N ALA A 156 5.24 -4.39 -7.80
CA ALA A 156 4.79 -3.08 -8.29
C ALA A 156 5.83 -2.43 -9.22
N ARG A 157 7.11 -2.47 -8.89
CA ARG A 157 8.18 -1.97 -9.78
C ARG A 157 8.21 -2.74 -11.10
N ASN A 158 8.09 -4.06 -11.06
CA ASN A 158 8.09 -4.92 -12.25
C ASN A 158 6.86 -4.68 -13.14
N MET A 159 5.74 -4.25 -12.55
CA MET A 159 4.52 -3.83 -13.24
C MET A 159 4.56 -2.38 -13.75
N GLY A 160 5.71 -1.70 -13.64
CA GLY A 160 5.94 -0.36 -14.17
C GLY A 160 5.27 0.76 -13.36
N PHE A 161 4.98 0.55 -12.08
CA PHE A 161 4.56 1.64 -11.20
C PHE A 161 5.74 2.59 -10.92
N ASP A 162 5.42 3.88 -10.81
CA ASP A 162 6.41 4.93 -10.57
C ASP A 162 6.63 5.21 -9.08
N VAL A 163 5.58 5.03 -8.28
CA VAL A 163 5.55 5.28 -6.84
C VAL A 163 4.59 4.32 -6.16
N PHE A 164 4.91 3.93 -4.94
CA PHE A 164 4.05 3.17 -4.05
C PHE A 164 3.65 4.04 -2.85
N ASN A 165 2.35 4.25 -2.67
CA ASN A 165 1.78 5.10 -1.65
C ASN A 165 1.18 4.23 -0.54
N ALA A 166 1.31 4.67 0.70
CA ALA A 166 0.70 4.02 1.85
C ALA A 166 0.31 5.06 2.89
N LEU A 167 -0.72 4.77 3.68
CA LEU A 167 -1.07 5.54 4.88
C LEU A 167 -0.40 4.92 6.10
N ASP A 168 -0.14 5.70 7.14
CA ASP A 168 0.42 5.21 8.41
C ASP A 168 -0.60 4.54 9.35
N LEU A 169 -1.69 4.04 8.78
CA LEU A 169 -2.75 3.30 9.45
C LEU A 169 -2.39 1.82 9.67
N MET A 170 -3.18 1.12 10.50
CA MET A 170 -2.91 -0.26 10.91
C MET A 170 -1.45 -0.43 11.41
N GLU A 171 -0.77 -1.49 11.00
CA GLU A 171 0.62 -1.78 11.35
C GLU A 171 1.62 -1.26 10.29
N ASN A 172 1.20 -0.37 9.37
CA ASN A 172 2.07 0.04 8.25
C ASN A 172 3.40 0.67 8.72
N LYS A 173 3.42 1.31 9.89
CA LYS A 173 4.65 1.86 10.50
C LYS A 173 5.76 0.82 10.69
N GLU A 174 5.43 -0.47 10.76
CA GLU A 174 6.41 -1.54 10.86
C GLU A 174 7.38 -1.62 9.68
N PHE A 175 6.96 -1.18 8.49
CA PHE A 175 7.77 -1.26 7.28
C PHE A 175 8.11 0.11 6.65
N LEU A 176 7.33 1.17 6.90
CA LEU A 176 7.46 2.44 6.17
C LEU A 176 8.89 3.00 6.16
N GLU A 177 9.47 3.28 7.33
CA GLU A 177 10.83 3.84 7.42
C GLU A 177 11.90 2.84 6.96
N LYS A 178 11.75 1.56 7.33
CA LYS A 178 12.70 0.49 7.01
C LYS A 178 12.81 0.33 5.48
N LEU A 179 11.68 0.39 4.78
CA LEU A 179 11.58 0.30 3.31
C LEU A 179 11.69 1.66 2.60
N LYS A 180 12.15 2.70 3.29
CA LYS A 180 12.48 4.01 2.70
C LYS A 180 11.27 4.75 2.11
N PHE A 181 10.09 4.54 2.69
CA PHE A 181 8.98 5.46 2.45
C PHE A 181 9.34 6.82 3.06
N GLY A 182 9.09 7.89 2.30
CA GLY A 182 9.19 9.26 2.79
C GLY A 182 7.82 9.79 3.20
N ILE A 183 7.79 10.65 4.22
CA ILE A 183 6.57 11.32 4.67
C ILE A 183 6.07 12.25 3.55
N GLY A 184 4.81 12.10 3.17
CA GLY A 184 4.10 12.99 2.25
C GLY A 184 3.59 14.25 2.93
N ASP A 185 3.17 15.21 2.13
CA ASP A 185 2.58 16.47 2.61
C ASP A 185 1.09 16.32 3.00
N GLY A 186 0.38 15.38 2.37
CA GLY A 186 -1.04 15.13 2.57
C GLY A 186 -1.40 14.32 3.83
N ASN A 187 -2.45 14.75 4.53
CA ASN A 187 -3.16 13.94 5.52
C ASN A 187 -4.51 13.48 4.96
N LEU A 188 -4.90 12.25 5.27
CA LEU A 188 -6.26 11.76 5.11
C LEU A 188 -6.99 11.84 6.44
N GLN A 189 -8.08 12.60 6.46
CA GLN A 189 -8.91 12.83 7.65
C GLN A 189 -10.17 11.98 7.58
N TYR A 190 -10.45 11.23 8.65
CA TYR A 190 -11.61 10.37 8.75
C TYR A 190 -12.73 11.11 9.49
N TYR A 191 -13.94 11.02 8.94
CA TYR A 191 -15.15 11.64 9.48
C TYR A 191 -16.26 10.61 9.52
N LEU A 192 -17.07 10.64 10.58
CA LEU A 192 -18.29 9.84 10.68
C LEU A 192 -19.50 10.78 10.74
N TYR A 193 -20.50 10.50 9.91
CA TYR A 193 -21.73 11.27 9.90
C TYR A 193 -22.71 10.74 10.95
N ASN A 194 -23.28 11.64 11.75
CA ASN A 194 -24.25 11.32 12.80
C ASN A 194 -23.76 10.24 13.81
N TRP A 195 -22.46 10.22 14.10
CA TRP A 195 -21.86 9.26 15.02
C TRP A 195 -20.87 9.97 15.96
N ARG A 196 -20.90 9.62 17.25
CA ARG A 196 -19.98 10.17 18.26
C ARG A 196 -19.10 9.05 18.80
N CYS A 197 -17.79 9.25 18.76
CA CYS A 197 -16.80 8.33 19.32
C CYS A 197 -15.56 9.11 19.81
N PRO A 198 -14.69 8.50 20.63
CA PRO A 198 -13.37 9.05 20.94
C PRO A 198 -12.51 9.24 19.69
N GLN A 199 -11.49 10.09 19.80
CA GLN A 199 -10.49 10.23 18.73
C GLN A 199 -9.60 8.98 18.69
N MET A 200 -9.30 8.51 17.47
CA MET A 200 -8.46 7.33 17.22
C MET A 200 -7.09 7.75 16.68
N ASN A 201 -6.06 6.99 17.06
CA ASN A 201 -4.73 7.06 16.47
C ASN A 201 -4.70 6.31 15.12
N PRO A 202 -3.74 6.60 14.22
CA PRO A 202 -3.65 5.90 12.93
C PRO A 202 -3.63 4.37 13.04
N HIS A 203 -2.92 3.81 14.02
CA HIS A 203 -2.82 2.36 14.22
C HIS A 203 -4.13 1.69 14.68
N GLN A 204 -5.13 2.47 15.07
CA GLN A 204 -6.48 2.00 15.43
C GLN A 204 -7.44 2.04 14.23
N VAL A 205 -7.02 2.60 13.10
CA VAL A 205 -7.80 2.70 11.86
C VAL A 205 -7.44 1.52 10.95
N GLY A 206 -8.40 0.63 10.76
CA GLY A 206 -8.38 -0.46 9.79
C GLY A 206 -9.25 -0.20 8.56
N LEU A 207 -9.59 1.05 8.25
CA LEU A 207 -10.39 1.42 7.08
C LEU A 207 -9.53 2.16 6.05
N VAL A 208 -9.35 1.55 4.88
CA VAL A 208 -8.70 2.19 3.73
C VAL A 208 -9.77 2.76 2.80
N LEU A 209 -9.74 4.07 2.59
CA LEU A 209 -10.63 4.76 1.63
C LEU A 209 -9.97 4.78 0.25
N HIS A 210 -10.73 4.41 -0.78
CA HIS A 210 -10.29 4.31 -2.18
C HIS A 210 -11.04 5.30 -3.08
#